data_AF-A0A382GG22-F1
#
_entry.id   AF-A0A382GG22-F1
#
_cell.length_a   1.000
_cell.length_b   1.000
_cell.length_c   1.000
_cell.angle_alpha   90.00
_cell.angle_beta   90.00
_cell.angle_gamma   90.00
#
_symmetry.space_group_name_H-M   'P 1'
#
loop_
_entity.id
_entity.type
_entity.pdbx_description
1 polymer ?
#
loop_
_entity_poly.entity_id
_entity_poly.type
_entity_poly.pdbx_seq_one_letter_code
_entity_poly.pdbx_strand_id
1 'polypeptide(L)'
;MKITRLFWIGTISVTSVLVFIGGMMYFQDISLRKSNYTFIVLFDNVQGLHVGDQVDMLGKKIGKVSQTRIKGQKIAVELSIDNSFA
;
A
#
# COMPACT_ATOMS: atom_id res chain seq x y z
N MET A 1 -6.80 -34.98 -35.45
CA MET A 1 -6.60 -34.74 -34.00
C MET A 1 -5.37 -33.84 -33.72
N LYS A 2 -5.27 -32.64 -34.31
CA LYS A 2 -4.14 -31.70 -34.10
C LYS A 2 -4.55 -30.41 -33.37
N ILE A 3 -5.82 -30.01 -33.51
CA ILE A 3 -6.43 -28.82 -32.87
C ILE A 3 -6.36 -28.88 -31.35
N THR A 4 -6.46 -30.07 -30.75
CA THR A 4 -6.35 -30.28 -29.31
C THR A 4 -5.01 -29.83 -28.72
N ARG A 5 -3.89 -30.00 -29.44
CA ARG A 5 -2.56 -29.58 -28.93
C ARG A 5 -2.41 -28.06 -28.93
N LEU A 6 -2.84 -27.39 -30.00
CA LEU A 6 -2.79 -25.92 -30.11
C LEU A 6 -3.67 -25.25 -29.05
N PHE A 7 -4.87 -25.81 -28.82
CA PHE A 7 -5.76 -25.33 -27.75
C PHE A 7 -5.13 -25.47 -26.36
N TRP A 8 -4.54 -26.63 -26.05
CA TRP A 8 -3.88 -26.86 -24.77
C TRP A 8 -2.68 -25.94 -24.52
N ILE A 9 -1.88 -25.64 -25.55
CA ILE A 9 -0.76 -24.70 -25.44
C ILE A 9 -1.27 -23.28 -25.15
N GLY A 10 -2.35 -22.87 -25.84
CA GLY A 10 -3.00 -21.59 -25.57
C GLY A 10 -3.52 -21.49 -24.14
N THR A 11 -4.21 -22.52 -23.65
CA THR A 11 -4.71 -22.56 -22.27
C THR A 11 -3.57 -22.47 -21.26
N ILE A 12 -2.50 -23.27 -21.41
CA ILE A 12 -1.35 -23.23 -20.47
C ILE A 12 -0.72 -21.84 -20.42
N SER A 13 -0.58 -21.18 -21.57
CA SER A 13 0.03 -19.87 -21.68
C SER A 13 -0.83 -18.81 -20.98
N VAL A 14 -2.14 -18.81 -21.21
CA VAL A 14 -3.07 -17.89 -20.56
C VAL A 14 -3.12 -18.12 -19.05
N THR A 15 -3.18 -19.37 -18.60
CA THR A 15 -3.17 -19.70 -17.16
C THR A 15 -1.87 -19.25 -16.50
N SER A 16 -0.72 -19.41 -17.16
CA SER A 16 0.56 -18.94 -16.64
C SER A 16 0.60 -17.42 -16.44
N VAL A 17 0.05 -16.65 -17.39
CA VAL A 17 -0.03 -15.18 -17.28
C VAL A 17 -0.94 -14.77 -16.13
N LEU A 18 -2.10 -15.42 -15.98
CA LEU A 18 -3.03 -15.15 -14.88
C LEU A 18 -2.40 -15.44 -13.51
N VAL A 19 -1.70 -16.57 -13.37
CA VAL A 19 -0.99 -16.92 -12.14
C VAL A 19 0.13 -15.93 -11.85
N PHE A 20 0.86 -15.47 -12.87
CA PHE A 20 1.92 -14.48 -12.69
C PHE A 20 1.38 -13.13 -12.20
N ILE A 21 0.30 -12.64 -12.81
CA ILE A 21 -0.37 -11.40 -12.39
C ILE A 21 -0.94 -11.54 -10.97
N GLY A 22 -1.63 -12.65 -10.69
CA GLY A 22 -2.18 -12.95 -9.37
C GLY A 22 -1.09 -13.05 -8.30
N GLY A 23 0.04 -13.70 -8.62
CA GLY A 23 1.20 -13.81 -7.75
C GLY A 23 1.82 -12.43 -7.45
N MET A 24 1.98 -11.58 -8.47
CA MET A 24 2.45 -10.20 -8.25
C MET A 24 1.51 -9.41 -7.34
N MET A 25 0.20 -9.49 -7.55
CA MET A 25 -0.77 -8.82 -6.68
C MET A 25 -0.71 -9.33 -5.23
N TYR A 26 -0.49 -10.64 -5.05
CA TYR A 26 -0.32 -11.26 -3.74
C TYR A 26 0.95 -10.79 -3.02
N PHE A 27 2.09 -10.77 -3.71
CA PHE A 27 3.36 -10.31 -3.12
C PHE A 27 3.40 -8.81 -2.84
N GLN A 28 2.70 -8.01 -3.64
CA GLN A 28 2.66 -6.55 -3.43
C GLN A 28 1.74 -6.15 -2.25
N ASP A 29 1.08 -7.12 -1.58
CA ASP A 29 0.14 -6.87 -0.46
C ASP A 29 -0.82 -5.73 -0.82
N ILE A 30 -1.22 -5.69 -2.10
CA ILE A 30 -2.25 -4.78 -2.61
C ILE A 30 -3.55 -5.33 -2.06
N SER A 31 -3.77 -5.08 -0.78
CA SER A 31 -5.08 -5.21 -0.19
C SER A 31 -5.97 -4.21 -0.90
N LEU A 32 -6.75 -4.73 -1.85
CA LEU A 32 -7.81 -4.03 -2.57
C LEU A 32 -8.86 -3.42 -1.61
N ARG A 33 -8.75 -3.70 -0.29
CA ARG A 33 -9.68 -3.29 0.76
C ARG A 33 -8.97 -2.96 2.08
N LYS A 34 -7.79 -2.32 2.07
CA LYS A 34 -7.29 -1.60 3.25
C LYS A 34 -7.97 -0.23 3.28
N SER A 35 -9.05 -0.11 4.05
CA SER A 35 -9.64 1.21 4.35
C SER A 35 -8.60 1.94 5.19
N ASN A 36 -7.88 2.90 4.61
CA ASN A 36 -6.90 3.69 5.33
C ASN A 36 -7.57 4.96 5.84
N TYR A 37 -7.35 5.29 7.12
CA TYR A 37 -7.82 6.56 7.69
C TYR A 37 -6.68 7.56 7.72
N THR A 38 -6.97 8.77 7.28
CA THR A 38 -5.98 9.82 7.20
C THR A 38 -6.21 10.88 8.28
N PHE A 39 -5.21 11.13 9.10
CA PHE A 39 -5.24 12.14 10.16
C PHE A 39 -4.24 13.25 9.87
N ILE A 40 -4.62 14.50 10.11
CA ILE A 40 -3.70 15.65 9.98
C ILE A 40 -3.33 16.10 11.38
N VAL A 41 -2.04 16.06 11.69
CA VAL A 41 -1.49 16.52 12.96
C VAL A 41 -0.61 17.74 12.71
N LEU A 42 -0.74 18.75 13.55
CA LEU A 42 0.04 19.98 13.45
C LEU A 42 1.22 19.94 14.42
N PHE A 43 2.42 20.07 13.88
CA PHE A 43 3.67 20.14 14.63
C PHE A 43 4.33 21.50 14.48
N ASP A 44 5.08 21.92 15.49
CA ASP A 44 5.90 23.14 15.40
C ASP A 44 7.22 22.91 14.66
N ASN A 45 7.75 21.69 14.71
CA ASN A 45 8.97 21.28 14.02
C ASN A 45 8.88 19.80 13.64
N VAL A 46 9.30 19.43 12.42
CA VAL A 46 9.35 18.04 11.94
C VAL A 46 10.69 17.71 11.28
N GLN A 47 11.78 18.28 11.77
CA GLN A 47 13.11 18.09 11.21
C GLN A 47 13.48 16.60 11.23
N GLY A 48 13.86 16.07 10.05
CA GLY A 48 14.20 14.67 9.87
C GLY A 48 13.01 13.73 9.63
N LEU A 49 11.77 14.23 9.65
CA LEU A 49 10.59 13.45 9.26
C LEU A 49 10.44 13.44 7.74
N HIS A 50 10.33 12.24 7.17
CA HIS A 50 10.18 12.02 5.74
C HIS A 50 8.85 11.36 5.41
N VAL A 51 8.40 11.59 4.18
CA VAL A 51 7.25 10.87 3.63
C VAL A 51 7.61 9.39 3.52
N GLY A 52 6.73 8.52 4.04
CA GLY A 52 6.94 7.09 4.12
C GLY A 52 7.45 6.60 5.48
N ASP A 53 7.81 7.50 6.39
CA ASP A 53 8.22 7.14 7.75
C ASP A 53 7.12 6.38 8.49
N GLN A 54 7.53 5.46 9.34
CA GLN A 54 6.63 4.60 10.09
C GLN A 54 5.95 5.37 11.23
N VAL A 55 4.64 5.14 11.37
CA VAL A 55 3.85 5.67 12.48
C VAL A 55 3.55 4.53 13.44
N ASP A 56 3.98 4.71 14.69
CA ASP A 56 3.81 3.73 15.76
C ASP A 56 2.89 4.25 16.85
N MET A 57 2.05 3.36 17.37
CA MET A 57 1.25 3.60 18.58
C MET A 57 1.56 2.47 19.56
N LEU A 58 1.99 2.85 20.77
CA LEU A 58 2.34 1.89 21.84
C LEU A 58 3.39 0.85 21.38
N GLY A 59 4.34 1.24 20.54
CA GLY A 59 5.39 0.35 20.00
C GLY A 59 4.93 -0.57 18.86
N LYS A 60 3.70 -0.43 18.38
CA LYS A 60 3.16 -1.18 17.24
C LYS A 60 3.04 -0.29 16.01
N LYS A 61 3.49 -0.78 14.86
CA LYS A 61 3.27 -0.15 13.56
C LYS A 61 1.78 -0.07 13.25
N ILE A 62 1.28 1.15 13.12
CA ILE A 62 -0.12 1.42 12.78
C ILE A 62 -0.30 2.11 11.44
N GLY A 63 0.77 2.67 10.87
CA GLY A 63 0.64 3.45 9.65
C GLY A 63 1.94 4.02 9.10
N LYS A 64 1.80 5.01 8.22
CA LYS A 64 2.90 5.73 7.58
C LYS A 64 2.60 7.22 7.44
N VAL A 65 3.64 8.03 7.37
CA VAL A 65 3.55 9.45 6.99
C VAL A 65 3.25 9.55 5.50
N SER A 66 2.13 10.16 5.13
CA SER A 66 1.70 10.31 3.73
C SER A 66 2.19 11.62 3.12
N GLN A 67 2.04 12.74 3.82
CA GLN A 67 2.47 14.05 3.34
C GLN A 67 2.87 14.97 4.48
N THR A 68 3.74 15.92 4.17
CA THR A 68 4.14 17.02 5.05
C THR A 68 3.88 18.32 4.32
N ARG A 69 3.04 19.19 4.89
CA ARG A 69 2.73 20.51 4.34
C ARG A 69 2.96 21.58 5.37
N ILE A 70 3.57 22.69 4.97
CA ILE A 70 3.74 23.85 5.84
C ILE A 70 2.46 24.68 5.77
N LYS A 71 1.80 24.91 6.92
CA LYS A 71 0.58 25.71 7.02
C LYS A 71 0.81 26.86 8.00
N GLY A 72 1.22 28.00 7.47
CA GLY A 72 1.57 29.18 8.26
C GLY A 72 2.87 28.96 9.04
N GLN A 73 2.80 29.00 10.38
CA GLN A 73 3.94 28.77 11.28
C GLN A 73 4.08 27.32 11.76
N LYS A 74 3.14 26.44 11.39
CA LYS A 74 3.11 25.03 11.81
C LYS A 74 3.20 24.11 10.60
N ILE A 75 3.59 22.87 10.84
CA ILE A 75 3.75 21.85 9.82
C ILE A 75 2.64 20.81 10.00
N ALA A 76 1.76 20.73 9.01
CA ALA A 76 0.69 19.75 8.91
C ALA A 76 1.25 18.45 8.35
N VAL A 77 1.32 17.43 9.21
CA VAL A 77 1.72 16.07 8.85
C VAL A 77 0.46 15.24 8.67
N GLU A 78 0.34 14.64 7.49
CA GLU A 78 -0.74 13.74 7.12
C GLU A 78 -0.28 12.30 7.40
N LEU A 79 -1.01 11.59 8.26
CA LEU A 79 -0.72 10.22 8.70
C LEU A 79 -1.78 9.29 8.13
N SER A 80 -1.37 8.23 7.45
CA SER A 80 -2.28 7.17 6.99
C SER A 80 -2.18 5.98 7.93
N ILE A 81 -3.29 5.65 8.59
CA ILE A 81 -3.42 4.55 9.55
C ILE A 81 -4.21 3.40 8.92
N ASP A 82 -3.69 2.19 9.07
CA ASP A 82 -4.36 0.97 8.63
C ASP A 82 -5.54 0.65 9.56
N ASN A 83 -6.76 0.50 9.03
CA ASN A 83 -7.97 0.17 9.79
C ASN A 83 -7.99 -1.26 10.41
N SER A 84 -6.87 -1.97 10.45
CA SER A 84 -6.80 -3.24 11.21
C SER A 84 -6.67 -3.02 12.73
N PHE A 85 -6.57 -1.77 13.16
CA PHE A 85 -6.31 -1.38 14.55
C PHE A 85 -7.45 -0.58 15.21
N ALA A 86 -8.59 -0.41 14.55
CA ALA A 86 -9.81 0.17 15.13
C ALA A 86 -10.71 -0.91 15.74
#